data_AF-A0A9R1PBF1-F1
#
_entry.id   AF-A0A9R1PBF1-F1
#
_cell.length_a   1.000
_cell.length_b   1.000
_cell.length_c   1.000
_cell.angle_alpha   90.00
_cell.angle_beta   90.00
_cell.angle_gamma   90.00
#
_symmetry.space_group_name_H-M   'P 1'
#
loop_
_entity.id
_entity.type
_entity.pdbx_description
1 polymer ?
#
loop_
_entity_poly.entity_id
_entity_poly.type
_entity_poly.pdbx_seq_one_letter_code
_entity_poly.pdbx_strand_id
1 'polypeptide(L)'
;MIAGFEEDVLIVCCGGPGRYGMSSTVPCGDAAATTCRDPSARLYWDGVHLTEAANRHVANAWLGEINASTGVSRKQGAKEPCRLGRHRI
;
A
#
# COMPACT_ATOMS: atom_id res chain seq x y z
N MET A 1 -5.38 9.53 10.09
CA MET A 1 -4.83 8.26 9.56
C MET A 1 -5.92 7.19 9.58
N ILE A 2 -6.26 6.63 8.43
CA ILE A 2 -7.22 5.50 8.30
C ILE A 2 -6.38 4.26 8.02
N ALA A 3 -6.55 3.19 8.81
CA ALA A 3 -5.83 1.92 8.62
C ALA A 3 -4.28 2.00 8.54
N GLY A 4 -3.68 3.08 9.04
CA GLY A 4 -2.23 3.33 8.95
C GLY A 4 -1.77 4.15 7.74
N PHE A 5 -2.69 4.62 6.89
CA PHE A 5 -2.40 5.50 5.75
C PHE A 5 -2.49 6.99 6.11
N GLU A 6 -1.73 7.81 5.37
CA GLU A 6 -1.74 9.27 5.45
C GLU A 6 -3.08 9.87 4.95
N GLU A 7 -3.33 11.16 5.22
CA GLU A 7 -4.59 11.82 4.86
C GLU A 7 -4.76 11.99 3.35
N ASP A 8 -3.66 12.08 2.61
CA ASP A 8 -3.61 12.18 1.15
C ASP A 8 -3.50 10.80 0.48
N VAL A 9 -4.22 9.83 1.05
CA VAL A 9 -4.24 8.41 0.68
C VAL A 9 -4.46 8.12 -0.81
N LEU A 10 -5.13 9.03 -1.54
CA LEU A 10 -5.44 8.91 -2.97
C LEU A 10 -4.34 9.45 -3.91
N ILE A 11 -3.32 10.12 -3.38
CA ILE A 11 -2.15 10.51 -4.17
C ILE A 11 -1.31 9.25 -4.38
N VAL A 12 -0.96 8.98 -5.64
CA VAL A 12 -0.16 7.80 -6.00
C VAL A 12 1.27 7.93 -5.45
N CYS A 13 1.86 6.82 -5.01
CA CYS A 13 3.23 6.86 -4.52
C CYS A 13 4.23 7.07 -5.66
N CYS A 14 4.00 6.44 -6.80
CA CYS A 14 4.87 6.49 -7.96
C CYS A 14 4.13 7.10 -9.15
N GLY A 15 4.81 8.01 -9.85
CA GLY A 15 4.25 8.69 -11.02
C GLY A 15 5.01 9.96 -11.36
N GLY A 16 4.29 10.99 -11.81
CA GLY A 16 4.87 12.22 -12.34
C GLY A 16 4.13 13.48 -11.88
N PRO A 17 4.48 14.66 -12.42
CA PRO A 17 4.03 15.96 -11.90
C PRO A 17 2.55 16.32 -12.17
N GLY A 18 1.72 15.35 -12.57
CA GLY A 18 0.30 15.59 -12.81
C GLY A 18 -0.55 15.55 -11.55
N ARG A 19 -1.86 15.76 -11.71
CA ARG A 19 -2.79 15.79 -10.57
C ARG A 19 -2.79 14.44 -9.83
N TYR A 20 -2.79 14.51 -8.50
CA TYR A 20 -2.67 13.35 -7.61
C TYR A 20 -1.41 12.50 -7.83
N GLY A 21 -0.36 13.07 -8.44
CA GLY A 21 0.87 12.34 -8.81
C GLY A 21 0.74 11.50 -10.08
N MET A 22 -0.41 11.55 -10.76
CA MET A 22 -0.64 10.79 -12.00
C MET A 22 -0.27 11.62 -13.23
N SER A 23 0.54 11.03 -14.11
CA SER A 23 0.88 11.61 -15.41
C SER A 23 0.75 10.54 -16.49
N SER A 24 -0.04 10.82 -17.55
CA SER A 24 -0.20 9.88 -18.67
C SER A 24 1.06 9.72 -19.52
N THR A 25 1.98 10.67 -19.43
CA THR A 25 3.27 10.66 -20.15
C THR A 25 4.44 10.21 -19.28
N VAL A 26 4.25 10.14 -17.96
CA VAL A 26 5.28 9.70 -17.01
C VAL A 26 4.68 8.63 -16.09
N PRO A 27 4.42 7.43 -16.63
CA PRO A 27 3.98 6.30 -15.82
C PRO A 27 5.10 5.77 -14.92
N CYS A 28 4.77 4.95 -13.94
CA CYS A 28 5.77 4.23 -13.16
C CYS A 28 6.66 3.35 -14.04
N GLY A 29 7.95 3.35 -13.76
CA GLY A 29 8.98 2.71 -14.57
C GLY A 29 9.57 3.61 -15.65
N ASP A 30 8.96 4.76 -15.94
CA ASP A 30 9.58 5.80 -16.75
C ASP A 30 10.79 6.43 -16.02
N ALA A 31 11.80 6.86 -16.77
CA ALA A 31 13.01 7.46 -16.21
C ALA A 31 12.76 8.78 -15.47
N ALA A 32 11.69 9.51 -15.84
CA ALA A 32 11.28 10.74 -15.18
C ALA A 32 10.31 10.51 -14.01
N ALA A 33 9.90 9.27 -13.75
CA ALA A 33 8.99 8.96 -12.65
C ALA A 33 9.69 9.11 -11.29
N THR A 34 8.95 9.62 -10.31
CA THR A 34 9.41 9.74 -8.92
C THR A 34 8.59 8.85 -8.01
N THR A 35 9.21 8.42 -6.90
CA THR A 35 8.55 7.66 -5.85
C THR A 35 8.38 8.50 -4.59
N CYS A 36 7.30 8.26 -3.87
CA CYS A 36 7.01 8.87 -2.58
C CYS A 36 7.99 8.35 -1.52
N ARG A 37 8.12 9.08 -0.42
CA ARG A 37 9.08 8.74 0.65
C ARG A 37 8.74 7.46 1.39
N ASP A 38 7.45 7.21 1.63
CA ASP A 38 6.97 6.03 2.35
C ASP A 38 5.82 5.37 1.58
N PRO A 39 6.12 4.34 0.76
CA PRO A 39 5.10 3.57 0.06
C PRO A 39 4.13 2.84 0.99
N SER A 40 4.50 2.59 2.26
CA SER A 40 3.62 1.91 3.22
C SER A 40 2.51 2.80 3.75
N ALA A 41 2.65 4.12 3.60
CA ALA A 41 1.69 5.14 4.02
C ALA A 41 0.68 5.54 2.92
N ARG A 42 0.80 4.97 1.71
CA ARG A 42 -0.06 5.25 0.54
C ARG A 42 -0.95 4.06 0.17
N LEU A 43 -2.15 4.32 -0.37
CA LEU A 43 -3.02 3.25 -0.85
C LEU A 43 -2.62 2.78 -2.25
N TYR A 44 -2.32 3.73 -3.14
CA TYR A 44 -1.96 3.47 -4.53
C TYR A 44 -0.46 3.55 -4.75
N TRP A 45 0.10 2.50 -5.37
CA TRP A 45 1.46 2.53 -5.89
C TRP A 45 1.51 3.43 -7.12
N ASP A 46 0.61 3.21 -8.07
CA ASP A 46 0.43 4.04 -9.27
C ASP A 46 -1.08 4.23 -9.53
N GLY A 47 -1.47 4.79 -10.68
CA GLY A 47 -2.88 5.03 -11.01
C GLY A 47 -3.75 3.76 -11.18
N VAL A 48 -3.17 2.56 -11.09
CA VAL A 48 -3.85 1.27 -11.33
C VAL A 48 -3.64 0.29 -10.17
N HIS A 49 -2.43 0.24 -9.61
CA HIS A 49 -2.00 -0.76 -8.63
C HIS A 49 -2.02 -0.22 -7.20
N LEU A 50 -2.42 -1.08 -6.27
CA LEU A 50 -2.30 -0.82 -4.83
C LEU A 50 -0.85 -1.00 -4.35
N THR A 51 -0.50 -0.31 -3.26
CA THR A 51 0.74 -0.60 -2.54
C THR A 51 0.68 -1.96 -1.87
N GLU A 52 1.85 -2.47 -1.48
CA GLU A 52 1.94 -3.71 -0.71
C GLU A 52 1.20 -3.60 0.65
N ALA A 53 1.26 -2.44 1.30
CA ALA A 53 0.55 -2.18 2.55
C ALA A 53 -0.98 -2.23 2.36
N ALA A 54 -1.49 -1.65 1.26
CA ALA A 54 -2.89 -1.70 0.89
C ALA A 54 -3.36 -3.12 0.59
N ASN A 55 -2.61 -3.88 -0.20
CA ASN A 55 -2.91 -5.29 -0.49
C ASN A 55 -2.94 -6.14 0.80
N ARG A 56 -1.95 -5.95 1.71
CA ARG A 56 -1.97 -6.60 3.02
C ARG A 56 -3.21 -6.26 3.84
N HIS A 57 -3.65 -4.99 3.80
CA HIS A 57 -4.84 -4.58 4.53
C HIS A 57 -6.10 -5.31 4.03
N VAL A 58 -6.30 -5.34 2.70
CA VAL A 58 -7.43 -6.06 2.06
C VAL A 58 -7.37 -7.56 2.38
N ALA A 59 -6.20 -8.18 2.22
CA ALA A 59 -6.03 -9.61 2.51
C ALA A 59 -6.31 -9.95 3.98
N ASN A 60 -5.83 -9.12 4.93
CA ASN A 60 -6.08 -9.31 6.35
C ASN A 60 -7.57 -9.18 6.72
N ALA A 61 -8.29 -8.25 6.09
CA ALA A 61 -9.73 -8.12 6.26
C ALA A 61 -10.45 -9.37 5.77
N TRP A 62 -10.18 -9.80 4.53
CA TRP A 62 -10.81 -10.99 3.94
C TRP A 62 -10.50 -12.27 4.70
N LEU A 63 -9.24 -12.53 5.03
CA LEU A 63 -8.85 -13.68 5.85
C LEU A 63 -9.45 -13.59 7.25
N GLY A 64 -9.63 -12.39 7.78
CA GLY A 64 -10.32 -12.18 9.05
C GLY A 64 -11.75 -12.70 9.03
N GLU A 65 -12.51 -12.36 7.99
CA GLU A 65 -13.88 -12.83 7.80
C GLU A 65 -13.94 -14.34 7.58
N ILE A 66 -13.09 -14.90 6.70
CA ILE A 66 -13.04 -16.34 6.44
C ILE A 66 -12.72 -17.13 7.73
N ASN A 67 -11.77 -16.66 8.52
CA ASN A 67 -11.41 -17.32 9.77
C ASN A 67 -12.55 -17.24 10.80
N ALA A 68 -13.27 -16.11 10.85
CA ALA A 68 -14.45 -15.97 11.69
C ALA A 68 -15.59 -16.91 11.26
N SER A 69 -15.80 -17.10 9.95
CA SER A 69 -16.83 -18.00 9.42
C SER A 69 -16.50 -19.48 9.54
N THR A 70 -15.21 -19.84 9.63
CA THR A 70 -14.74 -21.24 9.68
C THR A 70 -14.45 -21.74 11.09
N GLY A 71 -14.60 -20.90 12.12
CA GLY A 71 -14.34 -21.28 13.51
C GLY A 71 -12.86 -21.52 13.85
N VAL A 72 -11.94 -21.10 12.98
CA VAL A 72 -10.49 -21.15 13.25
C VAL A 72 -10.17 -20.05 14.26
N SER A 73 -10.06 -20.44 15.54
CA SER A 73 -9.73 -19.53 16.64
C SER A 73 -8.36 -18.87 16.39
N ARG A 74 -8.37 -17.54 16.22
CA ARG A 74 -7.15 -16.72 16.12
C ARG A 74 -6.31 -16.95 17.38
N LYS A 75 -5.12 -17.54 17.25
CA LYS A 75 -4.04 -17.14 18.14
C LYS A 75 -3.68 -15.73 17.72
N GLN A 76 -3.86 -14.74 18.61
CA GLN A 76 -3.31 -13.40 18.42
C GLN A 76 -1.78 -13.53 18.30
N GLY A 77 -1.30 -13.71 17.07
CA GLY A 77 0.09 -13.44 16.74
C GLY A 77 0.27 -11.94 16.88
N ALA A 78 1.15 -11.52 17.78
CA ALA A 78 1.52 -10.13 17.94
C ALA A 78 1.76 -9.52 16.55
N LYS A 79 1.17 -8.33 16.30
CA LYS A 79 1.52 -7.51 15.15
C LYS A 79 2.98 -7.10 15.34
N GLU A 80 3.93 -7.95 14.97
CA GLU A 80 5.29 -7.48 14.79
C GLU A 80 5.23 -6.44 13.68
N PRO A 81 5.76 -5.23 13.92
CA PRO A 81 5.91 -4.26 12.84
C PRO A 81 6.78 -4.93 11.79
N CYS A 82 6.30 -4.95 10.54
CA CYS A 82 7.11 -5.36 9.42
C CYS A 82 8.35 -4.46 9.41
N ARG A 83 9.47 -4.95 9.97
CA ARG A 83 10.76 -4.28 9.82
C ARG A 83 11.09 -4.39 8.34
N LEU A 84 10.79 -3.32 7.61
CA LEU A 84 11.20 -3.13 6.25
C LEU A 84 12.74 -3.17 6.25
N GLY A 85 13.31 -4.35 6.02
CA GLY A 85 14.68 -4.45 5.56
C GLY A 85 14.79 -3.53 4.35
N ARG A 86 15.81 -2.67 4.32
CA ARG A 86 16.10 -1.80 3.18
C ARG A 86 16.44 -2.66 1.95
N HIS A 87 15.43 -3.24 1.32
CA HIS A 87 15.56 -3.70 -0.04
C HIS A 87 15.51 -2.46 -0.92
N ARG A 88 16.71 -1.92 -1.17
CA ARG A 88 16.96 -1.16 -2.38
C ARG A 88 16.64 -2.11 -3.54
N ILE A 89 15.57 -1.80 -4.25
CA ILE A 89 15.43 -2.20 -5.65
C ILE A 89 16.48 -1.42 -6.43
#